data_AF-A0AAU2YSX5-F1
#
_entry.id   AF-A0AAU2YSX5-F1
#
_cell.length_a   1.000
_cell.length_b   1.000
_cell.length_c   1.000
_cell.angle_alpha   90.00
_cell.angle_beta   90.00
_cell.angle_gamma   90.00
#
_symmetry.space_group_name_H-M   'P 1'
#
loop_
_entity.id
_entity.type
_entity.pdbx_description
1 polymer ?
#
loop_
_entity_poly.entity_id
_entity_poly.type
_entity_poly.pdbx_seq_one_letter_code
_entity_poly.pdbx_strand_id
1 'polypeptide(L)'
;MTPGRNTFEDQTSATAAKPLLTIRGGSASPEEVAAVIAACVLLRPAVAEPVAHPTGDWASPDRLLRTPRLPGPGAWRASARLR
;
A
#
# COMPACT_ATOMS: atom_id res chain seq x y z
N MET A 1 19.36 14.00 26.12
CA MET A 1 19.80 13.34 24.89
C MET A 1 19.56 11.85 25.00
N THR A 2 18.39 11.36 24.55
CA THR A 2 18.16 9.99 24.03
C THR A 2 16.82 10.00 23.27
N PRO A 3 16.76 9.78 21.95
CA PRO A 3 15.48 9.63 21.25
C PRO A 3 14.84 8.27 21.59
N GLY A 4 13.51 8.25 21.67
CA GLY A 4 12.72 7.03 21.88
C GLY A 4 13.01 6.00 20.79
N ARG A 5 13.54 4.85 21.21
CA ARG A 5 13.83 3.70 20.35
C ARG A 5 12.48 3.10 19.92
N ASN A 6 12.07 3.33 18.67
CA ASN A 6 10.92 2.66 18.07
C ASN A 6 11.25 1.17 17.87
N THR A 7 10.88 0.32 18.83
CA THR A 7 10.89 -1.13 18.70
C THR A 7 9.74 -1.55 17.78
N PHE A 8 10.01 -1.62 16.48
CA PHE A 8 9.20 -2.40 15.57
C PHE A 8 9.54 -3.87 15.82
N GLU A 9 8.76 -4.53 16.66
CA GLU A 9 8.80 -5.98 16.76
C GLU A 9 8.28 -6.57 15.45
N ASP A 10 9.17 -7.22 14.72
CA ASP A 10 8.89 -7.90 13.46
C ASP A 10 8.13 -9.20 13.74
N GLN A 11 6.81 -9.11 13.90
CA GLN A 11 5.93 -10.27 13.99
C GLN A 11 5.55 -10.75 12.59
N THR A 12 6.46 -11.49 11.93
CA THR A 12 6.12 -12.33 10.77
C THR A 12 6.51 -13.78 11.06
N SER A 13 5.67 -14.48 11.82
CA SER A 13 5.62 -15.95 11.79
C SER A 13 4.55 -16.37 10.78
N ALA A 14 4.87 -16.23 9.50
CA ALA A 14 4.13 -16.85 8.40
C ALA A 14 5.18 -17.51 7.50
N THR A 15 5.05 -18.82 7.30
CA THR A 15 5.85 -19.71 6.43
C THR A 15 6.79 -18.96 5.49
N ALA A 16 8.10 -19.10 5.71
CA ALA A 16 9.17 -18.37 5.03
C ALA A 16 9.22 -18.64 3.51
N ALA A 17 8.28 -18.04 2.78
CA ALA A 17 8.39 -17.85 1.35
C ALA A 17 9.46 -16.77 1.11
N LYS A 18 10.41 -17.06 0.23
CA LYS A 18 11.45 -16.09 -0.15
C LYS A 18 10.77 -14.78 -0.57
N PRO A 19 11.16 -13.63 -0.01
CA PRO A 19 10.55 -12.35 -0.35
C PRO A 19 10.69 -12.11 -1.86
N LEU A 20 9.57 -11.78 -2.52
CA LEU A 20 9.56 -11.51 -3.96
C LEU A 20 10.41 -10.28 -4.32
N LEU A 21 10.52 -9.34 -3.39
CA LEU A 21 11.27 -8.09 -3.54
C LEU A 21 12.00 -7.79 -2.23
N THR A 22 13.27 -7.41 -2.33
CA THR A 22 14.08 -6.93 -1.21
C THR A 22 14.51 -5.49 -1.48
N ILE A 23 14.22 -4.57 -0.57
CA ILE A 23 14.65 -3.18 -0.68
C ILE A 23 16.14 -3.12 -0.32
N ARG A 24 16.98 -2.68 -1.26
CA ARG A 24 18.40 -2.43 -1.03
C ARG A 24 18.68 -0.94 -1.20
N GLY A 25 19.12 -0.29 -0.14
CA GLY A 25 19.42 1.15 -0.13
C GLY A 25 18.18 2.03 0.07
N GLY A 26 18.37 3.22 0.64
CA GLY A 26 17.30 4.16 1.00
C GLY A 26 17.40 5.54 0.36
N SER A 27 18.30 5.73 -0.60
CA SER A 27 18.49 7.00 -1.32
C SER A 27 18.68 6.72 -2.80
N ALA A 28 17.63 6.93 -3.58
CA ALA A 28 17.73 6.99 -5.03
C ALA A 28 18.14 8.41 -5.46
N SER A 29 18.95 8.53 -6.50
CA SER A 29 19.25 9.84 -7.09
C SER A 29 18.00 10.42 -7.79
N PRO A 30 17.92 11.74 -8.01
CA PRO A 30 16.83 12.35 -8.78
C PRO A 30 16.66 11.74 -10.18
N GLU A 31 17.78 11.40 -10.84
CA GLU A 31 17.81 10.78 -12.16
C GLU A 31 17.26 9.35 -12.14
N GLU A 32 17.56 8.58 -11.10
CA GLU A 32 17.03 7.24 -10.91
C GLU A 32 15.52 7.27 -10.67
N VAL A 33 15.04 8.23 -9.88
CA VAL A 33 13.60 8.47 -9.69
C VAL A 33 12.94 8.80 -11.04
N ALA A 34 13.55 9.67 -11.84
CA ALA A 34 13.05 10.02 -13.16
C ALA A 34 13.01 8.80 -14.11
N ALA A 35 14.05 7.95 -14.08
CA ALA A 35 14.11 6.74 -14.89
C ALA A 35 12.98 5.74 -14.55
N VAL A 36 12.68 5.55 -13.26
CA VAL A 36 11.58 4.69 -12.82
C VAL A 36 10.23 5.26 -13.27
N ILE A 37 10.02 6.57 -13.14
CA ILE A 37 8.78 7.22 -13.60
C ILE A 37 8.63 7.06 -15.12
N ALA A 38 9.70 7.31 -15.88
CA ALA A 38 9.70 7.14 -17.33
C ALA A 38 9.38 5.69 -17.73
N ALA A 39 9.97 4.71 -17.05
CA ALA A 39 9.66 3.30 -17.28
C ALA A 39 8.18 2.99 -16.99
N CYS A 40 7.61 3.48 -15.88
CA CYS A 40 6.19 3.31 -15.58
C CYS A 40 5.27 3.93 -16.65
N VAL A 41 5.63 5.10 -17.18
CA VAL A 41 4.88 5.76 -18.26
C VAL A 41 4.95 4.95 -19.56
N LEU A 42 6.12 4.42 -19.90
CA LEU A 42 6.32 3.60 -21.09
C LEU A 42 5.62 2.24 -21.01
N LEU A 43 5.59 1.63 -19.83
CA LEU A 43 4.95 0.33 -19.58
C LEU A 43 3.45 0.43 -19.30
N ARG A 44 2.85 1.63 -19.32
CA ARG A 44 1.41 1.77 -19.12
C ARG A 44 0.67 0.94 -20.17
N PRO A 45 -0.22 0.03 -19.76
CA PRO A 45 -1.07 -0.66 -20.71
C PRO A 45 -1.92 0.36 -21.49
N ALA A 46 -2.19 0.06 -22.76
CA ALA A 46 -3.22 0.77 -23.50
C ALA A 46 -4.51 0.78 -22.67
N VAL A 47 -5.22 1.90 -22.64
CA VAL A 47 -6.47 2.04 -21.88
C VAL A 47 -7.42 0.92 -22.30
N ALA A 48 -7.52 -0.10 -21.45
CA ALA A 48 -8.58 -1.09 -21.56
C ALA A 48 -9.88 -0.38 -21.19
N GLU A 49 -10.98 -0.78 -21.83
CA GLU A 49 -12.31 -0.33 -21.41
C GLU A 49 -12.44 -0.50 -19.89
N PRO A 50 -13.07 0.47 -19.18
CA PRO A 50 -13.18 0.42 -17.74
C PRO A 50 -13.95 -0.83 -17.33
N VAL A 51 -13.22 -1.85 -16.89
CA VAL A 51 -13.80 -3.01 -16.22
C VAL A 51 -14.30 -2.51 -14.87
N ALA A 52 -15.54 -2.85 -14.51
CA ALA A 52 -16.06 -2.57 -13.18
C ALA A 52 -15.20 -3.29 -12.14
N HIS A 53 -14.33 -2.54 -11.46
CA HIS A 53 -13.54 -3.07 -10.36
C HIS A 53 -14.42 -3.19 -9.11
N PRO A 54 -14.35 -4.30 -8.37
CA PRO A 54 -15.04 -4.39 -7.09
C PRO A 54 -14.58 -3.24 -6.21
N THR A 55 -15.55 -2.44 -5.77
CA THR A 55 -15.28 -1.25 -4.99
C THR A 55 -14.95 -1.68 -3.57
N GLY A 56 -13.76 -1.32 -3.09
CA GLY A 56 -13.37 -1.65 -1.72
C GLY A 56 -14.31 -1.01 -0.69
N ASP A 57 -14.38 -1.59 0.50
CA ASP A 57 -15.22 -1.11 1.62
C ASP A 57 -14.99 0.37 1.99
N TRP A 58 -13.86 0.96 1.57
CA TRP A 58 -13.55 2.38 1.74
C TRP A 58 -14.45 3.31 0.92
N ALA A 59 -14.88 2.88 -0.26
CA ALA A 59 -15.74 3.65 -1.15
C ALA A 59 -17.23 3.29 -0.99
N SER A 60 -17.60 2.58 0.07
CA SER A 60 -18.99 2.27 0.40
C SER A 60 -19.78 3.55 0.79
N PRO A 61 -20.92 3.83 0.15
CA PRO A 61 -21.80 4.95 0.52
C PRO A 61 -22.28 4.89 1.97
N ASP A 62 -22.37 3.68 2.56
CA ASP A 62 -22.78 3.49 3.95
C ASP A 62 -21.83 4.18 4.95
N ARG A 63 -20.57 4.44 4.56
CA ARG A 63 -19.61 5.20 5.39
C ARG A 63 -19.88 6.70 5.39
N LEU A 64 -20.56 7.25 4.37
CA LEU A 64 -20.98 8.64 4.37
C LEU A 64 -22.09 8.90 5.39
N LEU A 65 -22.85 7.86 5.74
CA LEU A 65 -24.00 7.92 6.63
C LEU A 65 -23.67 7.50 8.07
N ARG A 66 -22.50 6.92 8.31
CA ARG A 66 -22.10 6.35 9.62
C ARG A 66 -20.86 7.03 10.18
N THR A 67 -20.81 7.17 11.51
CA THR A 67 -19.61 7.64 12.20
C THR A 67 -18.43 6.71 11.90
N PRO A 68 -17.30 7.23 11.38
CA PRO A 68 -16.11 6.43 11.11
C PRO A 68 -15.63 5.73 12.38
N ARG A 69 -15.31 4.42 12.28
CA ARG A 69 -14.64 3.72 13.38
C ARG A 69 -13.28 4.40 13.61
N LEU A 70 -13.01 4.77 14.86
CA LEU A 70 -11.76 5.41 15.29
C LEU A 70 -10.54 4.65 14.75
N PRO A 71 -9.46 5.36 14.38
CA PRO A 71 -8.22 4.72 13.98
C PRO A 71 -7.76 3.79 15.11
N GLY A 72 -7.49 2.53 14.78
CA GLY A 72 -7.14 1.51 15.76
C GLY A 72 -6.64 0.22 15.10
N PRO A 73 -6.13 -0.74 15.89
CA PRO A 73 -5.61 -1.99 15.37
C PRO A 73 -6.62 -2.70 14.45
N GLY A 74 -6.21 -2.99 13.22
CA GLY A 74 -7.06 -3.64 12.22
C GLY A 74 -7.99 -2.73 11.42
N ALA A 75 -8.04 -1.42 11.69
CA ALA A 75 -8.82 -0.46 10.91
C ALA A 75 -8.40 -0.42 9.43
N TRP A 76 -7.12 -0.68 9.14
CA TRP A 76 -6.58 -0.76 7.79
C TRP A 76 -7.14 -1.93 6.97
N ARG A 77 -7.67 -2.99 7.60
CA ARG A 77 -8.19 -4.17 6.87
C ARG A 77 -9.33 -3.84 5.91
N ALA A 78 -10.02 -2.71 6.11
CA ALA A 78 -11.04 -2.25 5.19
C ALA A 78 -10.50 -1.88 3.80
N SER A 79 -9.19 -1.63 3.63
CA SER A 79 -8.61 -1.35 2.31
C SER A 79 -8.49 -2.60 1.45
N ALA A 80 -8.40 -3.77 2.08
CA ALA A 80 -8.27 -5.07 1.41
C ALA A 80 -9.60 -5.83 1.30
N ARG A 81 -10.69 -5.30 1.89
CA ARG A 81 -12.03 -5.89 1.77
C ARG A 81 -12.73 -5.34 0.55
N LEU A 82 -13.08 -6.26 -0.34
CA LEU A 82 -13.88 -5.99 -1.53
C LEU A 82 -15.35 -6.28 -1.20
N ARG A 83 -16.25 -5.46 -1.74
CA ARG A 83 -17.69 -5.70 -1.70
C ARG A 83 -18.17 -6.41 -2.95
#